data_AF-A0A9P7JRJ8-F1
#
_entry.id   AF-A0A9P7JRJ8-F1
#
_cell.length_a   1.000
_cell.length_b   1.000
_cell.length_c   1.000
_cell.angle_alpha   90.00
_cell.angle_beta   90.00
_cell.angle_gamma   90.00
#
_symmetry.space_group_name_H-M   'P 1'
#
loop_
_entity.id
_entity.type
_entity.pdbx_description
1 polymer ?
#
loop_
_entity_poly.entity_id
_entity_poly.type
_entity_poly.pdbx_seq_one_letter_code
_entity_poly.pdbx_strand_id
1 'polypeptide(L)'
;MVSTHSIMATALACLAFSVAPVTATTYSMVKQYYGSTFFDEWTFYNNYDNLTNGDVVYVSAQNATTDQLAYVDTSTNHAIIKVDNTSTVVWNNKRNSVRISSDDSFGVGSLWVADIYHAPYGCSVWPAWWSQAAVWPQGGEIDTFEGINTNTQNQMSLHTETGCTAVSQNQTSTLVASTNCSYAANEDQGCIVTDPSTGSYGAGFASSGGGAFVTEMASTGINIWFFARSAIPSSLSSNESSIDTSAFGTPVANWPSTGCNITEFFQPQNLIFDITLCGDWADGATWNSTCSGICYNNWVMGNGTDYDNAYFEVGYVRVFSTEGTNTVVSPTTTGSGSSSTTSGSSTQSSSSAGLPHGGYWMSATLLVVVGLFSALFTLA
;
A
#
# COMPACT_ATOMS: atom_id res chain seq x y z
N MET A 1 -59.96 -18.61 50.96
CA MET A 1 -58.55 -18.51 50.55
C MET A 1 -58.45 -19.03 49.13
N VAL A 2 -58.46 -18.12 48.14
CA VAL A 2 -58.34 -18.47 46.72
C VAL A 2 -57.07 -17.77 46.24
N SER A 3 -56.08 -18.56 45.84
CA SER A 3 -54.79 -18.07 45.35
C SER A 3 -54.78 -18.19 43.83
N THR A 4 -54.87 -17.06 43.14
CA THR A 4 -54.70 -16.96 41.69
C THR A 4 -53.24 -16.62 41.39
N HIS A 5 -52.51 -17.53 40.75
CA HIS A 5 -51.17 -17.26 40.24
C HIS A 5 -51.27 -16.75 38.81
N SER A 6 -50.87 -15.50 38.58
CA SER A 6 -50.73 -14.91 37.24
C SER A 6 -49.40 -15.33 36.63
N ILE A 7 -49.46 -16.04 35.50
CA ILE A 7 -48.29 -16.36 34.68
C ILE A 7 -48.07 -15.17 33.73
N MET A 8 -47.03 -14.37 33.97
CA MET A 8 -46.55 -13.39 32.98
C MET A 8 -45.71 -14.11 31.93
N ALA A 9 -46.19 -14.11 30.68
CA ALA A 9 -45.41 -14.51 29.53
C ALA A 9 -44.50 -13.36 29.09
N THR A 10 -43.19 -13.51 29.27
CA THR A 10 -42.18 -12.61 28.71
C THR A 10 -42.03 -12.88 27.21
N ALA A 11 -42.53 -11.96 26.39
CA ALA A 11 -42.29 -11.97 24.95
C ALA A 11 -40.82 -11.58 24.68
N LEU A 12 -40.01 -12.55 24.27
CA LEU A 12 -38.64 -12.32 23.83
C LEU A 12 -38.69 -11.72 22.41
N ALA A 13 -38.59 -10.40 22.30
CA ALA A 13 -38.46 -9.73 21.02
C ALA A 13 -37.04 -9.96 20.47
N CYS A 14 -36.89 -10.93 19.57
CA CYS A 14 -35.69 -11.03 18.74
C CYS A 14 -35.66 -9.81 17.80
N LEU A 15 -34.87 -8.79 18.14
CA LEU A 15 -34.44 -7.81 17.15
C LEU A 15 -33.52 -8.54 16.16
N ALA A 16 -34.09 -8.90 15.01
CA ALA A 16 -33.29 -9.25 13.84
C ALA A 16 -32.54 -7.99 13.41
N PHE A 17 -31.25 -7.90 13.72
CA PHE A 17 -30.37 -6.94 13.08
C PHE A 17 -30.35 -7.29 11.59
N SER A 18 -31.00 -6.44 10.78
CA SER A 18 -30.88 -6.47 9.34
C SER A 18 -29.47 -6.02 8.98
N VAL A 19 -28.54 -6.97 8.91
CA VAL A 19 -27.23 -6.76 8.30
C VAL A 19 -27.49 -6.42 6.83
N ALA A 20 -27.13 -5.22 6.40
CA ALA A 20 -27.23 -4.88 4.98
C ALA A 20 -26.33 -5.87 4.21
N PRO A 21 -26.85 -6.57 3.19
CA PRO A 21 -26.03 -7.51 2.44
C PRO A 21 -24.93 -6.73 1.72
N VAL A 22 -23.68 -7.17 1.88
CA VAL A 22 -22.62 -6.81 0.94
C VAL A 22 -23.08 -7.33 -0.42
N THR A 23 -23.11 -6.46 -1.43
CA THR A 23 -23.57 -6.83 -2.77
C THR A 23 -22.53 -7.74 -3.41
N ALA A 24 -22.82 -9.04 -3.43
CA ALA A 24 -22.07 -10.06 -4.13
C ALA A 24 -21.76 -9.61 -5.56
N THR A 25 -20.48 -9.56 -5.92
CA THR A 25 -20.05 -9.21 -7.28
C THR A 25 -19.13 -10.30 -7.81
N THR A 26 -19.34 -10.67 -9.07
CA THR A 26 -18.48 -11.61 -9.79
C THR A 26 -17.45 -10.84 -10.60
N TYR A 27 -16.19 -11.23 -10.47
CA TYR A 27 -15.06 -10.66 -11.17
C TYR A 27 -14.37 -11.72 -12.02
N SER A 28 -13.87 -11.37 -13.19
CA SER A 28 -13.13 -12.24 -14.11
C SER A 28 -11.66 -11.82 -14.17
N MET A 29 -10.74 -12.79 -14.21
CA MET A 29 -9.30 -12.50 -14.16
C MET A 29 -8.86 -11.71 -15.38
N VAL A 30 -8.09 -10.64 -15.15
CA VAL A 30 -7.53 -9.77 -16.20
C VAL A 30 -6.01 -9.71 -16.17
N LYS A 31 -5.39 -10.00 -15.02
CA LYS A 31 -3.93 -9.97 -14.85
C LYS A 31 -3.48 -11.00 -13.83
N GLN A 32 -2.27 -11.53 -14.00
CA GLN A 32 -1.57 -12.30 -12.97
C GLN A 32 -0.06 -12.05 -13.03
N TYR A 33 0.56 -11.98 -11.86
CA TYR A 33 1.99 -11.90 -11.63
C TYR A 33 2.37 -13.11 -10.78
N TYR A 34 3.12 -14.06 -11.33
CA TYR A 34 3.47 -15.31 -10.65
C TYR A 34 4.67 -15.98 -11.30
N GLY A 35 5.36 -16.83 -10.53
CA GLY A 35 6.45 -17.66 -11.04
C GLY A 35 7.56 -16.87 -11.72
N SER A 36 8.21 -17.48 -12.71
CA SER A 36 9.38 -16.91 -13.40
C SER A 36 9.12 -15.55 -14.06
N THR A 37 7.86 -15.20 -14.34
CA THR A 37 7.46 -13.93 -14.99
C THR A 37 6.93 -12.92 -13.98
N PHE A 38 7.04 -13.18 -12.67
CA PHE A 38 6.48 -12.30 -11.63
C PHE A 38 6.95 -10.85 -11.81
N PHE A 39 8.24 -10.64 -12.05
CA PHE A 39 8.86 -9.31 -12.14
C PHE A 39 8.86 -8.68 -13.54
N ASP A 40 8.24 -9.30 -14.55
CA ASP A 40 8.35 -8.85 -15.95
C ASP A 40 7.70 -7.48 -16.21
N GLU A 41 6.64 -7.17 -15.46
CA GLU A 41 5.80 -5.98 -15.65
C GLU A 41 5.72 -5.14 -14.36
N TRP A 42 6.89 -4.97 -13.74
CA TRP A 42 7.09 -4.13 -12.56
C TRP A 42 8.23 -3.13 -12.79
N THR A 43 7.98 -1.89 -12.41
CA THR A 43 8.98 -0.83 -12.38
C THR A 43 9.64 -0.75 -11.00
N PHE A 44 10.98 -0.82 -10.98
CA PHE A 44 11.78 -0.64 -9.77
C PHE A 44 12.08 0.83 -9.52
N TYR A 45 11.84 1.32 -8.30
CA TYR A 45 11.93 2.75 -7.97
C TYR A 45 13.34 3.35 -8.17
N ASN A 46 14.39 2.59 -7.85
CA ASN A 46 15.79 2.93 -8.09
C ASN A 46 16.22 4.33 -7.58
N ASN A 47 15.89 4.64 -6.33
CA ASN A 47 16.26 5.89 -5.67
C ASN A 47 16.36 5.68 -4.15
N TYR A 48 17.00 6.59 -3.43
CA TYR A 48 16.87 6.62 -1.97
C TYR A 48 15.42 6.88 -1.57
N ASP A 49 15.02 6.47 -0.37
CA ASP A 49 13.69 6.79 0.12
C ASP A 49 13.57 8.28 0.42
N ASN A 50 13.01 9.00 -0.56
CA ASN A 50 12.66 10.42 -0.50
C ASN A 50 11.14 10.62 -0.35
N LEU A 51 10.41 9.54 -0.06
CA LEU A 51 8.95 9.53 0.05
C LEU A 51 8.52 9.53 1.51
N THR A 52 9.16 8.69 2.33
CA THR A 52 8.89 8.55 3.79
C THR A 52 10.14 8.79 4.65
N ASN A 53 11.18 9.36 4.03
CA ASN A 53 12.48 9.67 4.64
C ASN A 53 13.20 8.45 5.26
N GLY A 54 12.87 7.23 4.81
CA GLY A 54 13.49 6.01 5.29
C GLY A 54 15.01 5.90 5.06
N ASP A 55 15.64 5.04 5.84
CA ASP A 55 17.06 4.73 5.79
C ASP A 55 17.43 3.60 4.83
N VAL A 56 16.80 3.65 3.65
CA VAL A 56 17.04 2.72 2.55
C VAL A 56 17.46 3.40 1.25
N VAL A 57 18.17 2.64 0.42
CA VAL A 57 18.28 2.88 -1.02
C VAL A 57 17.50 1.79 -1.73
N TYR A 58 16.43 2.16 -2.42
CA TYR A 58 15.75 1.26 -3.34
C TYR A 58 16.61 1.06 -4.57
N VAL A 59 17.04 -0.16 -4.82
CA VAL A 59 17.96 -0.46 -5.92
C VAL A 59 17.24 -0.71 -7.25
N SER A 60 17.97 -0.61 -8.36
CA SER A 60 17.47 -0.97 -9.70
C SER A 60 17.17 -2.47 -9.80
N ALA A 61 16.38 -2.88 -10.80
CA ALA A 61 16.11 -4.29 -11.10
C ALA A 61 17.40 -5.11 -11.30
N GLN A 62 18.41 -4.51 -11.96
CA GLN A 62 19.71 -5.15 -12.19
C GLN A 62 20.45 -5.42 -10.87
N ASN A 63 20.53 -4.42 -9.99
CA ASN A 63 21.19 -4.56 -8.70
C ASN A 63 20.38 -5.48 -7.78
N ALA A 64 19.05 -5.37 -7.76
CA ALA A 64 18.18 -6.26 -6.98
C ALA A 64 18.37 -7.73 -7.38
N THR A 65 18.53 -8.02 -8.67
CA THR A 65 18.80 -9.39 -9.15
C THR A 65 20.22 -9.84 -8.75
N THR A 66 21.22 -8.98 -8.97
CA THR A 66 22.63 -9.28 -8.69
C THR A 66 22.87 -9.55 -7.20
N ASP A 67 22.27 -8.72 -6.36
CA ASP A 67 22.42 -8.77 -4.90
C ASP A 67 21.38 -9.70 -4.23
N GLN A 68 20.56 -10.39 -5.03
CA GLN A 68 19.49 -11.31 -4.56
C GLN A 68 18.51 -10.62 -3.59
N LEU A 69 18.10 -9.39 -3.91
CA LEU A 69 17.11 -8.61 -3.20
C LEU A 69 15.72 -8.69 -3.83
N ALA A 70 15.63 -8.95 -5.14
CA ALA A 70 14.39 -9.31 -5.81
C ALA A 70 14.65 -10.42 -6.83
N TYR A 71 14.03 -11.58 -6.64
CA TYR A 71 14.22 -12.75 -7.51
C TYR A 71 13.09 -13.76 -7.32
N VAL A 72 12.97 -14.71 -8.25
CA VAL A 72 12.05 -15.84 -8.11
C VAL A 72 12.83 -17.01 -7.52
N ASP A 73 12.42 -17.49 -6.35
CA ASP A 73 13.03 -18.66 -5.72
C ASP A 73 12.76 -19.91 -6.58
N THR A 74 13.83 -20.57 -7.00
CA THR A 74 13.74 -21.70 -7.94
C THR A 74 13.13 -22.97 -7.34
N SER A 75 13.05 -23.07 -6.01
CA SER A 75 12.52 -24.26 -5.32
C SER A 75 11.02 -24.18 -5.09
N THR A 76 10.52 -22.98 -4.81
CA THR A 76 9.10 -22.68 -4.54
C THR A 76 8.38 -22.08 -5.74
N ASN A 77 9.11 -21.48 -6.68
CA ASN A 77 8.58 -20.65 -7.76
C ASN A 77 7.82 -19.41 -7.24
N HIS A 78 8.18 -18.93 -6.04
CA HIS A 78 7.63 -17.72 -5.43
C HIS A 78 8.56 -16.53 -5.66
N ALA A 79 7.99 -15.34 -5.72
CA ALA A 79 8.77 -14.10 -5.77
C ALA A 79 9.26 -13.71 -4.38
N ILE A 80 10.55 -13.40 -4.26
CA ILE A 80 11.19 -12.87 -3.06
C ILE A 80 11.50 -11.41 -3.28
N ILE A 81 11.12 -10.55 -2.33
CA ILE A 81 11.45 -9.12 -2.28
C ILE A 81 11.98 -8.84 -0.88
N LYS A 82 13.24 -8.43 -0.72
CA LYS A 82 13.89 -8.36 0.59
C LYS A 82 14.82 -7.17 0.78
N VAL A 83 15.02 -6.82 2.04
CA VAL A 83 16.10 -5.93 2.49
C VAL A 83 17.43 -6.67 2.40
N ASP A 84 18.51 -5.95 2.11
CA ASP A 84 19.87 -6.49 2.16
C ASP A 84 20.25 -6.90 3.59
N ASN A 85 20.36 -8.21 3.78
CA ASN A 85 20.74 -8.83 5.05
C ASN A 85 22.19 -9.38 5.06
N THR A 86 23.00 -9.06 4.05
CA THR A 86 24.35 -9.63 3.88
C THR A 86 25.47 -8.60 3.96
N SER A 87 25.24 -7.38 3.47
CA SER A 87 26.29 -6.37 3.44
C SER A 87 26.46 -5.68 4.80
N THR A 88 27.63 -5.03 4.95
CA THR A 88 27.89 -4.13 6.07
C THR A 88 27.66 -2.68 5.65
N VAL A 89 26.78 -1.99 6.36
CA VAL A 89 26.50 -0.56 6.16
C VAL A 89 27.38 0.27 7.08
N VAL A 90 28.20 1.15 6.50
CA VAL A 90 29.06 2.10 7.25
C VAL A 90 28.38 3.45 7.40
N TRP A 91 28.70 4.19 8.46
CA TRP A 91 28.30 5.60 8.60
C TRP A 91 28.83 6.40 7.39
N ASN A 92 28.03 7.16 6.63
CA ASN A 92 26.63 7.58 6.76
C ASN A 92 25.75 7.03 5.61
N ASN A 93 25.93 5.75 5.24
CA ASN A 93 25.23 5.11 4.13
C ASN A 93 23.88 4.50 4.57
N LYS A 94 22.99 4.29 3.60
CA LYS A 94 21.69 3.63 3.79
C LYS A 94 21.76 2.16 3.38
N ARG A 95 20.82 1.34 3.84
CA ARG A 95 20.74 -0.09 3.51
C ARG A 95 20.00 -0.31 2.19
N ASN A 96 20.44 -1.26 1.37
CA ASN A 96 19.73 -1.56 0.13
C ASN A 96 18.41 -2.29 0.42
N SER A 97 17.36 -1.89 -0.29
CA SER A 97 16.04 -2.53 -0.28
C SER A 97 15.39 -2.43 -1.66
N VAL A 98 14.14 -2.86 -1.78
CA VAL A 98 13.39 -2.87 -3.04
C VAL A 98 12.03 -2.22 -2.86
N ARG A 99 11.67 -1.36 -3.81
CA ARG A 99 10.32 -0.85 -4.05
C ARG A 99 9.98 -1.11 -5.51
N ILE A 100 8.88 -1.82 -5.75
CA ILE A 100 8.37 -2.11 -7.08
C ILE A 100 6.92 -1.65 -7.22
N SER A 101 6.57 -1.15 -8.40
CA SER A 101 5.20 -0.77 -8.77
C SER A 101 4.81 -1.52 -10.03
N SER A 102 3.60 -2.06 -10.09
CA SER A 102 3.08 -2.69 -11.31
C SER A 102 3.05 -1.67 -12.45
N ASP A 103 3.36 -2.11 -13.67
CA ASP A 103 3.33 -1.22 -14.84
C ASP A 103 1.88 -0.84 -15.20
N ASP A 104 0.98 -1.83 -15.19
CA ASP A 104 -0.46 -1.61 -15.32
C ASP A 104 -1.03 -1.01 -14.04
N SER A 105 -2.09 -0.19 -14.21
CA SER A 105 -2.93 0.30 -13.12
C SER A 105 -4.37 -0.22 -13.27
N PHE A 106 -5.10 -0.30 -12.15
CA PHE A 106 -6.40 -0.97 -12.08
C PHE A 106 -7.47 -0.03 -11.53
N GLY A 107 -8.49 0.26 -12.34
CA GLY A 107 -9.58 1.19 -12.03
C GLY A 107 -10.70 0.61 -11.16
N VAL A 108 -11.64 1.48 -10.74
CA VAL A 108 -12.84 1.08 -9.98
C VAL A 108 -13.61 -0.01 -10.72
N GLY A 109 -14.03 -1.05 -10.00
CA GLY A 109 -14.52 -2.31 -10.55
C GLY A 109 -13.44 -3.39 -10.64
N SER A 110 -12.29 -3.19 -10.00
CA SER A 110 -11.23 -4.18 -9.88
C SER A 110 -11.18 -4.81 -8.49
N LEU A 111 -10.69 -6.05 -8.45
CA LEU A 111 -10.36 -6.79 -7.24
C LEU A 111 -8.99 -7.42 -7.44
N TRP A 112 -8.10 -7.31 -6.45
CA TRP A 112 -6.80 -7.98 -6.49
C TRP A 112 -6.57 -8.84 -5.25
N VAL A 113 -5.82 -9.91 -5.48
CA VAL A 113 -5.47 -10.92 -4.47
C VAL A 113 -3.95 -11.03 -4.43
N ALA A 114 -3.37 -10.86 -3.25
CA ALA A 114 -1.97 -11.17 -2.99
C ALA A 114 -1.90 -12.41 -2.08
N ASP A 115 -1.30 -13.50 -2.58
CA ASP A 115 -1.00 -14.70 -1.80
C ASP A 115 0.43 -14.62 -1.27
N ILE A 116 0.56 -14.40 0.05
CA ILE A 116 1.83 -14.08 0.70
C ILE A 116 2.16 -15.18 1.71
N TYR A 117 3.31 -15.83 1.57
CA TYR A 117 3.79 -16.91 2.44
C TYR A 117 4.62 -16.38 3.61
N HIS A 118 5.32 -15.28 3.39
CA HIS A 118 6.08 -14.55 4.40
C HIS A 118 5.98 -13.05 4.12
N ALA A 119 5.88 -12.23 5.17
CA ALA A 119 5.93 -10.78 5.07
C ALA A 119 7.00 -10.23 6.03
N PRO A 120 7.66 -9.10 5.70
CA PRO A 120 8.76 -8.56 6.50
C PRO A 120 8.32 -8.18 7.91
N TYR A 121 9.21 -8.32 8.89
CA TYR A 121 9.03 -7.76 10.23
C TYR A 121 10.37 -7.67 10.95
N GLY A 122 10.41 -6.87 12.02
CA GLY A 122 11.60 -6.68 12.85
C GLY A 122 11.81 -5.21 13.17
N CYS A 123 12.65 -4.91 14.14
CA CYS A 123 12.94 -3.52 14.47
C CYS A 123 13.49 -2.76 13.27
N SER A 124 13.06 -1.50 13.13
CA SER A 124 13.25 -0.59 11.99
C SER A 124 12.42 -0.92 10.75
N VAL A 125 11.94 -2.15 10.58
CA VAL A 125 11.31 -2.58 9.32
C VAL A 125 9.92 -1.97 9.16
N TRP A 126 9.65 -1.37 7.99
CA TRP A 126 8.34 -0.86 7.58
C TRP A 126 8.03 -1.39 6.18
N PRO A 127 7.33 -2.53 6.10
CA PRO A 127 6.88 -3.10 4.84
C PRO A 127 5.46 -2.67 4.48
N ALA A 128 5.21 -2.60 3.18
CA ALA A 128 3.87 -2.32 2.66
C ALA A 128 3.54 -3.19 1.44
N TRP A 129 2.29 -3.69 1.40
CA TRP A 129 1.59 -4.09 0.19
C TRP A 129 0.34 -3.22 0.04
N TRP A 130 0.34 -2.40 -0.99
CA TRP A 130 -0.57 -1.28 -1.13
C TRP A 130 -0.76 -0.91 -2.59
N SER A 131 -1.58 0.10 -2.83
CA SER A 131 -1.78 0.62 -4.17
C SER A 131 -2.02 2.12 -4.14
N GLN A 132 -1.56 2.85 -5.15
CA GLN A 132 -1.82 4.28 -5.29
C GLN A 132 -2.12 4.65 -6.75
N ALA A 133 -2.79 5.78 -6.93
CA ALA A 133 -2.89 6.41 -8.23
C ALA A 133 -1.52 6.97 -8.70
N ALA A 134 -1.45 7.31 -9.98
CA ALA A 134 -0.23 7.82 -10.61
C ALA A 134 0.30 9.13 -10.01
N VAL A 135 -0.54 9.91 -9.34
CA VAL A 135 -0.16 11.20 -8.73
C VAL A 135 -0.68 11.27 -7.31
N TRP A 136 0.16 11.05 -6.31
CA TRP A 136 -0.27 11.16 -4.91
C TRP A 136 -0.43 12.62 -4.45
N PRO A 137 -1.44 12.98 -3.61
CA PRO A 137 -2.55 12.14 -3.10
C PRO A 137 -3.78 12.10 -4.04
N GLN A 138 -3.67 12.67 -5.23
CA GLN A 138 -4.75 12.74 -6.22
C GLN A 138 -5.12 11.34 -6.73
N GLY A 139 -6.38 10.95 -6.57
CA GLY A 139 -6.82 9.62 -6.99
C GLY A 139 -6.50 8.51 -5.98
N GLY A 140 -6.05 8.88 -4.78
CA GLY A 140 -6.08 8.03 -3.60
C GLY A 140 -5.01 6.95 -3.52
N GLU A 141 -4.96 6.35 -2.34
CA GLU A 141 -4.07 5.27 -1.91
C GLU A 141 -4.84 4.30 -1.00
N ILE A 142 -4.48 3.01 -1.11
CA ILE A 142 -5.11 1.88 -0.41
C ILE A 142 -4.01 1.01 0.20
N ASP A 143 -3.84 1.09 1.51
CA ASP A 143 -2.88 0.28 2.26
C ASP A 143 -3.56 -1.01 2.69
N THR A 144 -3.14 -2.11 2.05
CA THR A 144 -3.76 -3.42 2.29
C THR A 144 -3.03 -4.22 3.36
N PHE A 145 -1.70 -4.14 3.35
CA PHE A 145 -0.87 -4.67 4.41
C PHE A 145 0.18 -3.63 4.76
N GLU A 146 0.16 -3.15 6.00
CA GLU A 146 1.10 -2.15 6.45
C GLU A 146 1.31 -2.26 7.96
N GLY A 147 2.53 -1.94 8.39
CA GLY A 147 2.89 -1.89 9.80
C GLY A 147 4.37 -1.57 9.95
N ILE A 148 4.80 -1.44 11.20
CA ILE A 148 6.18 -1.07 11.52
C ILE A 148 6.72 -1.94 12.64
N ASN A 149 8.05 -2.06 12.66
CA ASN A 149 8.80 -2.66 13.75
C ASN A 149 8.34 -4.08 14.08
N THR A 150 8.08 -4.34 15.36
CA THR A 150 7.60 -5.62 15.88
C THR A 150 6.09 -5.59 16.15
N ASN A 151 5.33 -4.77 15.40
CA ASN A 151 3.87 -4.83 15.45
C ASN A 151 3.39 -6.26 15.15
N THR A 152 2.20 -6.59 15.64
CA THR A 152 1.63 -7.94 15.53
C THR A 152 0.30 -7.98 14.79
N GLN A 153 -0.27 -6.82 14.50
CA GLN A 153 -1.57 -6.67 13.86
C GLN A 153 -1.40 -5.79 12.63
N ASN A 154 -2.02 -6.19 11.52
CA ASN A 154 -1.99 -5.46 10.27
C ASN A 154 -2.78 -4.16 10.38
N GLN A 155 -2.25 -3.07 9.86
CA GLN A 155 -2.97 -1.83 9.66
C GLN A 155 -3.41 -1.74 8.20
N MET A 156 -4.68 -1.37 7.98
CA MET A 156 -5.20 -1.04 6.66
C MET A 156 -5.75 0.39 6.69
N SER A 157 -5.49 1.15 5.64
CA SER A 157 -5.86 2.57 5.55
C SER A 157 -6.22 2.97 4.14
N LEU A 158 -6.94 4.09 4.05
CA LEU A 158 -7.07 4.85 2.83
C LEU A 158 -6.56 6.28 3.05
N HIS A 159 -5.88 6.80 2.04
CA HIS A 159 -5.48 8.21 1.94
C HIS A 159 -6.11 8.82 0.68
N THR A 160 -6.73 9.98 0.82
CA THR A 160 -7.45 10.69 -0.26
C THR A 160 -7.27 12.19 -0.16
N GLU A 161 -7.70 12.93 -1.18
CA GLU A 161 -8.01 14.36 -1.05
C GLU A 161 -9.13 14.61 0.00
N THR A 162 -9.32 15.85 0.41
CA THR A 162 -10.32 16.21 1.43
C THR A 162 -11.75 15.94 0.97
N GLY A 163 -12.53 15.22 1.78
CA GLY A 163 -13.96 14.99 1.55
C GLY A 163 -14.42 13.53 1.67
N CYS A 164 -13.50 12.58 1.79
CA CYS A 164 -13.79 11.16 2.02
C CYS A 164 -13.75 10.82 3.52
N THR A 165 -14.82 10.23 4.04
CA THR A 165 -14.91 9.74 5.43
C THR A 165 -15.62 8.40 5.47
N ALA A 166 -15.04 7.45 6.19
CA ALA A 166 -15.62 6.14 6.44
C ALA A 166 -16.86 6.28 7.35
N VAL A 167 -18.04 5.94 6.84
CA VAL A 167 -19.30 5.98 7.60
C VAL A 167 -20.10 4.71 7.36
N SER A 168 -20.81 4.25 8.40
CA SER A 168 -21.68 3.06 8.33
C SER A 168 -20.95 1.78 7.87
N GLN A 169 -19.71 1.59 8.32
CA GLN A 169 -18.86 0.46 7.97
C GLN A 169 -19.55 -0.88 8.30
N ASN A 170 -19.49 -1.82 7.37
CA ASN A 170 -19.90 -3.21 7.53
C ASN A 170 -18.66 -4.12 7.48
N GLN A 171 -18.01 -4.26 8.63
CA GLN A 171 -16.74 -4.95 8.77
C GLN A 171 -16.69 -5.75 10.07
N THR A 172 -15.78 -6.73 10.13
CA THR A 172 -15.57 -7.55 11.33
C THR A 172 -14.68 -6.87 12.37
N SER A 173 -13.73 -6.02 11.96
CA SER A 173 -12.88 -5.30 12.91
C SER A 173 -13.62 -4.17 13.61
N THR A 174 -13.50 -4.13 14.93
CA THR A 174 -13.94 -3.00 15.77
C THR A 174 -12.80 -2.02 16.10
N LEU A 175 -11.57 -2.28 15.62
CA LEU A 175 -10.39 -1.46 15.89
C LEU A 175 -10.25 -0.39 14.81
N VAL A 176 -11.01 0.70 14.96
CA VAL A 176 -10.99 1.85 14.04
C VAL A 176 -10.28 3.01 14.73
N ALA A 177 -9.11 3.41 14.22
CA ALA A 177 -8.32 4.49 14.81
C ALA A 177 -8.66 5.86 14.21
N SER A 178 -9.09 5.90 12.95
CA SER A 178 -9.52 7.12 12.26
C SER A 178 -10.56 6.80 11.21
N THR A 179 -11.52 7.70 11.00
CA THR A 179 -12.52 7.58 9.92
C THR A 179 -12.33 8.61 8.81
N ASN A 180 -11.48 9.62 8.99
CA ASN A 180 -11.25 10.66 7.98
C ASN A 180 -10.08 10.26 7.08
N CYS A 181 -10.34 10.04 5.79
CA CYS A 181 -9.34 9.52 4.86
C CYS A 181 -8.47 10.62 4.26
N SER A 182 -8.73 11.89 4.57
CA SER A 182 -7.99 13.00 3.97
C SER A 182 -6.55 13.04 4.45
N TYR A 183 -5.60 13.09 3.50
CA TYR A 183 -4.17 13.28 3.78
C TYR A 183 -3.88 14.58 4.57
N ALA A 184 -4.75 15.59 4.41
CA ALA A 184 -4.63 16.88 5.08
C ALA A 184 -5.11 16.84 6.56
N ALA A 185 -5.66 15.73 7.02
CA ALA A 185 -6.15 15.56 8.39
C ALA A 185 -5.14 14.77 9.23
N ASN A 186 -5.04 15.14 10.51
CA ASN A 186 -4.29 14.38 11.54
C ASN A 186 -2.88 13.95 11.12
N GLU A 187 -2.12 14.84 10.46
CA GLU A 187 -0.73 14.54 10.04
C GLU A 187 -0.65 13.35 9.07
N ASP A 188 -1.52 13.33 8.07
CA ASP A 188 -1.59 12.28 7.03
C ASP A 188 -1.90 10.88 7.59
N GLN A 189 -2.68 10.81 8.66
CA GLN A 189 -3.06 9.54 9.27
C GLN A 189 -3.92 8.65 8.38
N GLY A 190 -4.71 9.24 7.47
CA GLY A 190 -5.73 8.52 6.72
C GLY A 190 -6.84 7.94 7.63
N CYS A 191 -7.70 7.08 7.05
CA CYS A 191 -8.78 6.41 7.78
C CYS A 191 -8.46 4.94 8.02
N ILE A 192 -8.05 4.64 9.26
CA ILE A 192 -7.40 3.40 9.65
C ILE A 192 -8.38 2.39 10.26
N VAL A 193 -8.27 1.14 9.80
CA VAL A 193 -8.82 -0.06 10.43
C VAL A 193 -7.68 -1.06 10.69
N THR A 194 -7.58 -1.56 11.92
CA THR A 194 -6.59 -2.57 12.31
C THR A 194 -7.23 -3.96 12.32
N ASP A 195 -6.57 -4.98 11.77
CA ASP A 195 -7.00 -6.37 11.92
C ASP A 195 -6.75 -6.84 13.38
N PRO A 196 -7.78 -7.29 14.13
CA PRO A 196 -7.61 -7.72 15.51
C PRO A 196 -6.81 -9.03 15.67
N SER A 197 -6.54 -9.75 14.58
CA SER A 197 -5.76 -10.99 14.59
C SER A 197 -4.27 -10.70 14.71
N THR A 198 -3.61 -11.30 15.70
CA THR A 198 -2.14 -11.28 15.79
C THR A 198 -1.44 -12.16 14.74
N GLY A 199 -2.22 -12.89 13.93
CA GLY A 199 -1.72 -13.65 12.78
C GLY A 199 -1.81 -12.88 11.46
N SER A 200 -2.28 -11.63 11.48
CA SER A 200 -2.42 -10.78 10.28
C SER A 200 -1.14 -10.05 9.89
N TYR A 201 -0.18 -9.93 10.81
CA TYR A 201 1.09 -9.25 10.57
C TYR A 201 2.24 -9.87 11.39
N GLY A 202 3.47 -9.52 11.03
CA GLY A 202 4.65 -9.78 11.85
C GLY A 202 5.03 -11.26 11.96
N ALA A 203 5.69 -11.60 13.06
CA ALA A 203 6.10 -12.97 13.36
C ALA A 203 4.93 -13.96 13.41
N GLY A 204 3.73 -13.51 13.81
CA GLY A 204 2.52 -14.33 13.85
C GLY A 204 2.05 -14.73 12.46
N PHE A 205 2.07 -13.79 11.51
CA PHE A 205 1.78 -14.05 10.09
C PHE A 205 2.81 -15.03 9.49
N ALA A 206 4.10 -14.73 9.66
CA ALA A 206 5.20 -15.55 9.13
C ALA A 206 5.17 -17.00 9.65
N SER A 207 5.05 -17.18 10.96
CA SER A 207 5.03 -18.51 11.58
C SER A 207 3.77 -19.34 11.27
N SER A 208 2.70 -18.68 10.80
CA SER A 208 1.46 -19.34 10.37
C SER A 208 1.46 -19.73 8.89
N GLY A 209 2.58 -19.51 8.17
CA GLY A 209 2.68 -19.74 6.72
C GLY A 209 1.99 -18.66 5.88
N GLY A 210 1.82 -17.47 6.46
CA GLY A 210 1.21 -16.31 5.83
C GLY A 210 -0.29 -16.43 5.58
N GLY A 211 -0.75 -15.90 4.44
CA GLY A 211 -2.15 -15.85 4.07
C GLY A 211 -2.39 -15.09 2.77
N ALA A 212 -3.67 -14.91 2.45
CA ALA A 212 -4.10 -14.14 1.30
C ALA A 212 -4.81 -12.86 1.74
N PHE A 213 -4.42 -11.74 1.12
CA PHE A 213 -5.15 -10.48 1.19
C PHE A 213 -5.96 -10.28 -0.08
N VAL A 214 -7.23 -9.91 0.08
CA VAL A 214 -8.12 -9.55 -1.03
C VAL A 214 -8.55 -8.11 -0.85
N THR A 215 -8.32 -7.29 -1.87
CA THR A 215 -8.76 -5.89 -1.90
C THR A 215 -9.73 -5.74 -3.06
N GLU A 216 -10.96 -5.32 -2.76
CA GLU A 216 -11.99 -4.99 -3.73
C GLU A 216 -12.17 -3.47 -3.78
N MET A 217 -11.94 -2.87 -4.95
CA MET A 217 -12.20 -1.46 -5.20
C MET A 217 -13.47 -1.33 -6.05
N ALA A 218 -14.63 -1.40 -5.39
CA ALA A 218 -15.93 -1.27 -6.01
C ALA A 218 -16.48 0.17 -5.93
N SER A 219 -17.43 0.53 -6.79
CA SER A 219 -18.09 1.85 -6.71
C SER A 219 -18.91 2.04 -5.43
N THR A 220 -19.28 0.95 -4.76
CA THR A 220 -20.03 0.93 -3.50
C THR A 220 -19.14 1.02 -2.25
N GLY A 221 -17.83 0.87 -2.40
CA GLY A 221 -16.89 0.94 -1.29
C GLY A 221 -15.59 0.19 -1.59
N ILE A 222 -14.61 0.36 -0.71
CA ILE A 222 -13.40 -0.46 -0.69
C ILE A 222 -13.53 -1.49 0.44
N ASN A 223 -13.22 -2.75 0.14
CA ASN A 223 -13.28 -3.85 1.08
C ASN A 223 -11.95 -4.59 1.11
N ILE A 224 -11.49 -4.95 2.31
CA ILE A 224 -10.29 -5.75 2.50
C ILE A 224 -10.60 -6.97 3.36
N TRP A 225 -10.28 -8.15 2.84
CA TRP A 225 -10.32 -9.41 3.57
C TRP A 225 -8.90 -9.92 3.81
N PHE A 226 -8.70 -10.52 4.98
CA PHE A 226 -7.54 -11.33 5.28
C PHE A 226 -7.99 -12.78 5.51
N PHE A 227 -7.34 -13.71 4.83
CA PHE A 227 -7.48 -15.13 5.07
C PHE A 227 -6.13 -15.70 5.50
N ALA A 228 -6.04 -16.15 6.75
CA ALA A 228 -4.87 -16.92 7.19
C ALA A 228 -4.68 -18.15 6.29
N ARG A 229 -3.44 -18.61 6.08
CA ARG A 229 -3.10 -19.72 5.16
C ARG A 229 -4.05 -20.91 5.22
N SER A 230 -4.42 -21.34 6.42
CA SER A 230 -5.29 -22.51 6.65
C SER A 230 -6.77 -22.29 6.31
N ALA A 231 -7.18 -21.04 6.10
CA ALA A 231 -8.56 -20.61 5.86
C ALA A 231 -8.74 -19.92 4.51
N ILE A 232 -7.74 -19.95 3.63
CA ILE A 232 -7.86 -19.42 2.26
C ILE A 232 -8.99 -20.18 1.53
N PRO A 233 -10.02 -19.49 1.03
CA PRO A 233 -11.09 -20.11 0.24
C PRO A 233 -10.53 -20.83 -0.98
N SER A 234 -11.14 -21.97 -1.35
CA SER A 234 -10.67 -22.75 -2.49
C SER A 234 -10.65 -21.93 -3.79
N SER A 235 -11.60 -21.00 -3.96
CA SER A 235 -11.69 -20.08 -5.10
C SER A 235 -10.49 -19.15 -5.27
N LEU A 236 -9.70 -18.94 -4.21
CA LEU A 236 -8.44 -18.18 -4.29
C LEU A 236 -7.25 -19.11 -4.53
N SER A 237 -7.28 -20.32 -3.96
CA SER A 237 -6.17 -21.27 -4.02
C SER A 237 -5.94 -21.89 -5.41
N SER A 238 -6.98 -21.97 -6.25
CA SER A 238 -6.87 -22.44 -7.64
C SER A 238 -6.67 -21.27 -8.60
N ASN A 239 -6.19 -21.56 -9.82
CA ASN A 239 -6.13 -20.59 -10.90
C ASN A 239 -7.52 -20.37 -11.52
N GLU A 240 -8.49 -19.98 -10.70
CA GLU A 240 -9.86 -19.72 -11.14
C GLU A 240 -9.90 -18.52 -12.08
N SER A 241 -10.68 -18.63 -13.16
CA SER A 241 -10.89 -17.52 -14.08
C SER A 241 -11.84 -16.46 -13.54
N SER A 242 -12.58 -16.75 -12.45
CA SER A 242 -13.49 -15.81 -11.83
C SER A 242 -13.61 -15.99 -10.31
N ILE A 243 -13.97 -14.90 -9.62
CA ILE A 243 -14.16 -14.82 -8.18
C ILE A 243 -15.55 -14.25 -7.89
N ASP A 244 -16.26 -14.81 -6.90
CA ASP A 244 -17.49 -14.27 -6.33
C ASP A 244 -17.23 -13.85 -4.88
N THR A 245 -17.37 -12.56 -4.58
CA THR A 245 -17.11 -12.01 -3.25
C THR A 245 -18.13 -12.41 -2.19
N SER A 246 -19.30 -12.95 -2.56
CA SER A 246 -20.25 -13.51 -1.58
C SER A 246 -19.68 -14.68 -0.80
N ALA A 247 -18.70 -15.40 -1.37
CA ALA A 247 -18.04 -16.53 -0.73
C ALA A 247 -17.07 -16.11 0.39
N PHE A 248 -16.73 -14.82 0.48
CA PHE A 248 -15.73 -14.30 1.43
C PHE A 248 -16.33 -13.88 2.78
N GLY A 249 -17.64 -13.67 2.85
CA GLY A 249 -18.29 -13.14 4.04
C GLY A 249 -17.96 -11.67 4.30
N THR A 250 -18.12 -11.22 5.54
CA THR A 250 -17.86 -9.83 5.93
C THR A 250 -16.36 -9.51 5.93
N PRO A 251 -15.92 -8.41 5.29
CA PRO A 251 -14.51 -8.02 5.27
C PRO A 251 -13.95 -7.65 6.65
N VAL A 252 -12.63 -7.64 6.78
CA VAL A 252 -11.95 -7.14 7.99
C VAL A 252 -12.07 -5.64 8.09
N ALA A 253 -11.91 -4.95 6.95
CA ALA A 253 -12.06 -3.51 6.82
C ALA A 253 -12.98 -3.15 5.65
N ASN A 254 -13.86 -2.18 5.86
CA ASN A 254 -14.80 -1.69 4.85
C ASN A 254 -14.91 -0.16 4.93
N TRP A 255 -14.75 0.49 3.78
CA TRP A 255 -14.96 1.92 3.60
C TRP A 255 -16.12 2.14 2.60
N PRO A 256 -17.37 2.27 3.08
CA PRO A 256 -18.54 2.44 2.22
C PRO A 256 -18.54 3.75 1.45
N SER A 257 -19.20 3.73 0.28
CA SER A 257 -19.31 4.93 -0.54
C SER A 257 -20.24 6.01 0.02
N THR A 258 -20.96 5.72 1.11
CA THR A 258 -21.95 6.62 1.72
C THR A 258 -21.34 7.91 2.28
N GLY A 259 -20.08 7.87 2.69
CA GLY A 259 -19.31 9.03 3.15
C GLY A 259 -18.03 9.28 2.34
N CYS A 260 -17.78 8.45 1.33
CA CYS A 260 -16.58 8.53 0.49
C CYS A 260 -16.91 8.08 -0.94
N ASN A 261 -17.11 9.02 -1.86
CA ASN A 261 -17.41 8.66 -3.25
C ASN A 261 -16.20 8.00 -3.92
N ILE A 262 -16.18 6.67 -4.02
CA ILE A 262 -15.01 5.92 -4.51
C ILE A 262 -14.63 6.34 -5.94
N THR A 263 -15.60 6.57 -6.82
CA THR A 263 -15.33 6.99 -8.21
C THR A 263 -14.79 8.41 -8.35
N GLU A 264 -14.90 9.22 -7.31
CA GLU A 264 -14.36 10.58 -7.25
C GLU A 264 -12.96 10.60 -6.65
N PHE A 265 -12.76 9.86 -5.55
CA PHE A 265 -11.50 9.88 -4.81
C PHE A 265 -10.45 8.89 -5.30
N PHE A 266 -10.85 7.82 -6.01
CA PHE A 266 -9.93 6.78 -6.46
C PHE A 266 -9.86 6.69 -7.98
N GLN A 267 -8.64 6.84 -8.51
CA GLN A 267 -8.30 6.63 -9.92
C GLN A 267 -7.69 5.24 -10.13
N PRO A 268 -7.34 4.81 -11.37
CA PRO A 268 -6.62 3.57 -11.56
C PRO A 268 -5.35 3.48 -10.69
N GLN A 269 -5.23 2.38 -9.94
CA GLN A 269 -4.20 2.17 -8.94
C GLN A 269 -3.08 1.27 -9.46
N ASN A 270 -1.82 1.69 -9.34
CA ASN A 270 -0.69 0.78 -9.46
C ASN A 270 -0.50 0.01 -8.15
N LEU A 271 -0.18 -1.27 -8.23
CA LEU A 271 0.06 -2.14 -7.09
C LEU A 271 1.52 -2.05 -6.68
N ILE A 272 1.82 -2.00 -5.38
CA ILE A 272 3.15 -1.69 -4.87
C ILE A 272 3.56 -2.64 -3.75
N PHE A 273 4.78 -3.17 -3.84
CA PHE A 273 5.50 -3.75 -2.72
C PHE A 273 6.72 -2.89 -2.40
N ASP A 274 6.93 -2.58 -1.13
CA ASP A 274 8.19 -2.02 -0.65
C ASP A 274 8.51 -2.42 0.78
N ILE A 275 9.77 -2.20 1.14
CA ILE A 275 10.27 -2.35 2.50
C ILE A 275 11.19 -1.17 2.78
N THR A 276 10.69 -0.15 3.47
CA THR A 276 11.53 0.90 4.03
C THR A 276 12.04 0.53 5.42
N LEU A 277 12.97 1.32 5.95
CA LEU A 277 13.53 1.17 7.28
C LEU A 277 13.53 2.52 8.00
N CYS A 278 13.21 2.56 9.29
CA CYS A 278 13.09 3.80 10.06
C CYS A 278 12.11 4.76 9.37
N GLY A 279 12.48 6.03 9.20
CA GLY A 279 11.67 7.01 8.49
C GLY A 279 10.46 7.45 9.30
N ASP A 280 9.62 8.27 8.65
CA ASP A 280 8.63 9.13 9.29
C ASP A 280 7.71 8.40 10.29
N TRP A 281 7.42 7.12 10.05
CA TRP A 281 6.59 6.31 10.93
C TRP A 281 7.37 5.34 11.82
N ALA A 282 8.27 4.53 11.27
CA ALA A 282 8.85 3.41 12.02
C ALA A 282 9.76 3.84 13.18
N ASP A 283 10.51 4.94 13.04
CA ASP A 283 11.31 5.50 14.14
C ASP A 283 10.59 6.60 14.94
N GLY A 284 9.31 6.81 14.65
CA GLY A 284 8.46 7.82 15.26
C GLY A 284 7.96 7.43 16.66
N ALA A 285 6.73 7.86 16.97
CA ALA A 285 6.17 7.85 18.33
C ALA A 285 6.10 6.46 18.98
N THR A 286 6.01 5.38 18.19
CA THR A 286 5.85 4.00 18.67
C THR A 286 7.18 3.26 18.82
N TRP A 287 8.31 3.85 18.43
CA TRP A 287 9.63 3.20 18.44
C TRP A 287 9.94 2.55 19.79
N ASN A 288 9.88 3.32 20.88
CA ASN A 288 10.23 2.83 22.23
C ASN A 288 9.26 1.79 22.81
N SER A 289 8.10 1.56 22.16
CA SER A 289 7.14 0.54 22.57
C SER A 289 7.38 -0.82 21.91
N THR A 290 8.13 -0.84 20.80
CA THR A 290 8.38 -2.04 19.98
C THR A 290 9.87 -2.38 19.89
N CYS A 291 10.73 -1.36 19.96
CA CYS A 291 12.16 -1.44 19.72
C CYS A 291 12.96 -0.59 20.71
N SER A 292 14.28 -0.76 20.68
CA SER A 292 15.20 -0.03 21.56
C SER A 292 16.43 0.45 20.80
N GLY A 293 17.14 1.42 21.39
CA GLY A 293 18.27 2.08 20.74
C GLY A 293 17.84 3.21 19.80
N ILE A 294 18.74 3.63 18.93
CA ILE A 294 18.52 4.61 17.87
C ILE A 294 18.32 3.83 16.57
N CYS A 295 17.21 4.07 15.85
CA CYS A 295 16.82 3.27 14.70
C CYS A 295 17.96 3.08 13.69
N TYR A 296 18.51 4.18 13.16
CA TYR A 296 19.62 4.12 12.23
C TYR A 296 20.88 3.47 12.81
N ASN A 297 21.34 3.95 13.98
CA ASN A 297 22.64 3.55 14.52
C ASN A 297 22.70 2.09 14.98
N ASN A 298 21.58 1.58 15.50
CA ASN A 298 21.53 0.25 16.09
C ASN A 298 21.02 -0.81 15.13
N TRP A 299 20.19 -0.45 14.16
CA TRP A 299 19.52 -1.42 13.31
C TRP A 299 19.90 -1.28 11.84
N VAL A 300 20.06 -0.07 11.29
CA VAL A 300 20.38 0.08 9.85
C VAL A 300 21.87 -0.12 9.60
N MET A 301 22.73 0.50 10.41
CA MET A 301 24.18 0.36 10.31
C MET A 301 24.67 -1.04 10.70
N GLY A 302 25.90 -1.36 10.31
CA GLY A 302 26.54 -2.62 10.70
C GLY A 302 26.17 -3.77 9.76
N ASN A 303 26.31 -5.01 10.25
CA ASN A 303 25.98 -6.19 9.46
C ASN A 303 24.45 -6.28 9.24
N GLY A 304 24.04 -6.98 8.18
CA GLY A 304 22.62 -7.06 7.82
C GLY A 304 21.82 -8.16 8.51
N THR A 305 22.39 -8.91 9.47
CA THR A 305 21.76 -10.15 9.97
C THR A 305 20.44 -9.92 10.71
N ASP A 306 20.19 -8.71 11.20
CA ASP A 306 18.91 -8.35 11.80
C ASP A 306 17.74 -8.34 10.79
N TYR A 307 18.05 -8.35 9.48
CA TYR A 307 17.10 -8.32 8.38
C TYR A 307 16.81 -9.69 7.75
N ASP A 308 17.16 -10.79 8.42
CA ASP A 308 16.85 -12.15 7.93
C ASP A 308 15.35 -12.41 7.77
N ASN A 309 14.50 -11.74 8.56
CA ASN A 309 13.04 -11.79 8.45
C ASN A 309 12.44 -10.61 7.68
N ALA A 310 13.27 -9.77 7.02
CA ALA A 310 12.80 -8.59 6.31
C ALA A 310 12.59 -8.89 4.81
N TYR A 311 11.68 -9.82 4.51
CA TYR A 311 11.34 -10.20 3.14
C TYR A 311 9.87 -10.55 2.94
N PHE A 312 9.34 -10.21 1.77
CA PHE A 312 8.14 -10.80 1.22
C PHE A 312 8.49 -12.09 0.47
N GLU A 313 7.67 -13.12 0.66
CA GLU A 313 7.59 -14.28 -0.21
C GLU A 313 6.17 -14.33 -0.78
N VAL A 314 6.03 -14.10 -2.08
CA VAL A 314 4.75 -13.94 -2.77
C VAL A 314 4.55 -15.08 -3.76
N GLY A 315 3.49 -15.86 -3.55
CA GLY A 315 3.10 -16.93 -4.47
C GLY A 315 2.54 -16.38 -5.77
N TYR A 316 1.62 -15.42 -5.67
CA TYR A 316 1.08 -14.70 -6.82
C TYR A 316 0.44 -13.36 -6.40
N VAL A 317 0.31 -12.46 -7.37
CA VAL A 317 -0.67 -11.39 -7.39
C VAL A 317 -1.62 -11.63 -8.56
N ARG A 318 -2.92 -11.65 -8.32
CA ARG A 318 -3.94 -11.81 -9.37
C ARG A 318 -4.92 -10.67 -9.32
N VAL A 319 -5.28 -10.14 -10.48
CA VAL A 319 -6.24 -9.04 -10.61
C VAL A 319 -7.41 -9.49 -11.47
N PHE A 320 -8.60 -9.13 -11.02
CA PHE A 320 -9.87 -9.44 -11.61
C PHE A 320 -10.65 -8.13 -11.82
N SER A 321 -11.52 -8.10 -12.82
CA SER A 321 -12.42 -6.97 -13.08
C SER A 321 -13.85 -7.45 -13.21
N THR A 322 -14.81 -6.56 -12.94
CA THR A 322 -16.20 -6.80 -13.33
C THR A 322 -16.30 -7.13 -14.83
N GLU A 323 -17.20 -8.04 -15.20
CA GLU A 323 -17.36 -8.41 -16.61
C GLU A 323 -17.76 -7.19 -17.46
N GLY A 324 -17.12 -7.05 -18.63
CA GLY A 324 -17.42 -5.97 -19.58
C GLY A 324 -16.86 -4.59 -19.22
N THR A 325 -16.11 -4.46 -18.12
CA THR A 325 -15.42 -3.21 -17.78
C THR A 325 -13.95 -3.27 -18.16
N ASN A 326 -13.45 -2.28 -18.90
CA ASN A 326 -12.02 -2.14 -19.15
C ASN A 326 -11.36 -1.38 -17.98
N THR A 327 -10.97 -2.11 -16.93
CA THR A 327 -10.35 -1.51 -15.74
C THR A 327 -8.82 -1.54 -15.77
N VAL A 328 -8.21 -2.31 -16.68
CA VAL A 328 -6.75 -2.35 -16.86
C VAL A 328 -6.32 -1.16 -17.69
N VAL A 329 -5.43 -0.34 -17.13
CA VAL A 329 -4.85 0.82 -17.79
C VAL A 329 -3.34 0.60 -17.90
N SER A 330 -2.91 0.22 -19.10
CA SER A 330 -1.49 0.01 -19.42
C SER A 330 -0.78 1.33 -19.75
N PRO A 331 0.53 1.43 -19.48
CA PRO A 331 1.30 2.61 -19.82
C PRO A 331 1.29 2.84 -21.33
N THR A 332 1.01 4.08 -21.77
CA THR A 332 1.04 4.41 -23.20
C THR A 332 2.48 4.42 -23.69
N THR A 333 2.91 3.41 -24.44
CA THR A 333 4.14 3.52 -25.23
C THR A 333 3.89 4.55 -26.33
N THR A 334 4.40 5.77 -26.19
CA THR A 334 4.51 6.71 -27.31
C THR A 334 5.51 6.12 -28.30
N GLY A 335 5.01 5.29 -29.20
CA GLY A 335 5.76 4.86 -30.37
C GLY A 335 6.27 6.11 -31.09
N SER A 336 7.59 6.22 -31.22
CA SER A 336 8.21 7.17 -32.13
C SER A 336 7.64 6.90 -33.53
N GLY A 337 6.67 7.72 -33.93
CA GLY A 337 6.13 7.73 -35.28
C GLY A 337 7.28 7.99 -36.23
N SER A 338 7.68 6.95 -36.96
CA SER A 338 8.62 7.05 -38.05
C SER A 338 8.03 8.01 -39.09
N SER A 339 8.50 9.25 -39.10
CA SER A 339 8.10 10.24 -40.08
C SER A 339 8.65 9.85 -41.45
N SER A 340 7.75 9.43 -42.33
CA SER A 340 8.03 9.25 -43.75
C SER A 340 8.44 10.59 -44.36
N THR A 341 9.72 10.73 -44.71
CA THR A 341 10.25 11.87 -45.47
C THR A 341 9.69 11.88 -46.88
N THR A 342 8.74 12.77 -47.16
CA THR A 342 8.41 13.21 -48.52
C THR A 342 9.19 14.47 -48.87
N SER A 343 10.03 14.32 -49.89
CA SER A 343 10.87 15.33 -50.52
C SER A 343 10.05 16.46 -51.16
N GLY A 344 10.38 17.71 -50.85
CA GLY A 344 9.86 18.90 -51.52
C GLY A 344 10.89 20.03 -51.50
N SER A 345 11.50 20.28 -52.65
CA SER A 345 12.56 21.28 -52.88
C SER A 345 11.97 22.66 -53.22
N SER A 346 12.46 23.73 -52.57
CA SER A 346 12.63 25.06 -53.21
C SER A 346 13.49 26.03 -52.37
N THR A 347 14.74 26.22 -52.84
CA THR A 347 15.53 27.46 -53.00
C THR A 347 15.38 28.69 -52.06
N GLN A 348 16.49 28.95 -51.34
CA GLN A 348 17.23 30.21 -51.06
C GLN A 348 16.54 31.60 -51.16
N SER A 349 16.69 32.42 -50.10
CA SER A 349 17.55 33.62 -50.14
C SER A 349 17.80 34.22 -48.74
N SER A 350 18.95 34.88 -48.62
CA SER A 350 19.61 35.47 -47.45
C SER A 350 19.03 36.80 -46.98
N SER A 351 19.10 37.09 -45.66
CA SER A 351 19.69 38.36 -45.17
C SER A 351 19.88 38.37 -43.65
N SER A 352 20.98 39.02 -43.28
CA SER A 352 21.54 39.29 -41.95
C SER A 352 20.72 40.28 -41.11
N ALA A 353 20.75 40.12 -39.78
CA ALA A 353 21.23 41.11 -38.79
C ALA A 353 20.51 41.01 -37.43
N GLY A 354 21.28 41.17 -36.35
CA GLY A 354 20.82 41.87 -35.14
C GLY A 354 20.44 40.99 -33.94
N LEU A 355 21.39 40.84 -33.00
CA LEU A 355 21.08 40.68 -31.57
C LEU A 355 20.42 41.97 -31.05
N PRO A 356 19.55 41.89 -30.02
CA PRO A 356 20.08 42.29 -28.71
C PRO A 356 19.57 41.50 -27.51
N HIS A 357 20.22 41.81 -26.39
CA HIS A 357 20.09 41.30 -25.04
C HIS A 357 18.70 41.53 -24.42
N GLY A 358 18.28 40.59 -23.56
CA GLY A 358 17.20 40.79 -22.59
C GLY A 358 17.33 39.82 -21.42
N GLY A 359 17.98 40.28 -20.34
CA GLY A 359 18.08 39.55 -19.08
C GLY A 359 16.81 39.72 -18.26
N TYR A 360 16.32 38.62 -17.69
CA TYR A 360 15.22 38.62 -16.71
C TYR A 360 15.79 38.38 -15.31
N TRP A 361 15.49 39.34 -14.44
CA TRP A 361 15.81 39.35 -13.03
C TRP A 361 14.92 38.36 -12.26
N MET A 362 15.53 37.48 -11.47
CA MET A 362 14.86 36.74 -10.40
C MET A 362 14.76 37.65 -9.16
N SER A 363 13.55 37.91 -8.69
CA SER A 363 13.30 38.48 -7.36
C SER A 363 12.93 37.35 -6.40
N ALA A 364 13.85 37.00 -5.52
CA ALA A 364 13.62 36.17 -4.35
C ALA A 364 13.19 37.07 -3.18
N THR A 365 11.99 36.87 -2.65
CA THR A 365 11.55 37.54 -1.42
C THR A 365 11.83 36.63 -0.24
N LEU A 366 12.89 36.98 0.50
CA LEU A 366 13.29 36.35 1.76
C LEU A 366 12.45 36.96 2.89
N LEU A 367 11.54 36.17 3.50
CA LEU A 367 10.87 36.56 4.74
C LEU A 367 11.73 36.12 5.93
N VAL A 368 12.33 37.10 6.61
CA VAL A 368 12.99 36.94 7.90
C VAL A 368 11.94 37.11 9.00
N VAL A 369 11.63 36.05 9.74
CA VAL A 369 10.86 36.13 10.99
C VAL A 369 11.86 36.14 12.15
N VAL A 370 11.84 37.24 12.90
CA VAL A 370 12.62 37.45 14.12
C VAL A 370 11.88 36.76 15.28
N GLY A 371 12.48 35.70 15.83
CA GLY A 371 12.02 35.06 17.08
C GLY A 371 12.64 35.74 18.30
N LEU A 372 11.80 36.38 19.13
CA LEU A 372 12.14 36.87 20.45
C LEU A 372 12.08 35.72 21.47
N PHE A 373 13.24 35.39 22.06
CA PHE A 373 13.35 34.52 23.22
C PHE A 373 13.02 35.29 24.50
N SER A 374 12.04 34.80 25.26
CA SER A 374 11.78 35.22 26.65
C SER A 374 12.03 34.03 27.56
N ALA A 375 13.15 34.06 28.28
CA ALA A 375 13.44 33.16 29.38
C ALA A 375 12.69 33.63 30.64
N LEU A 376 11.99 32.73 31.32
CA LEU A 376 11.49 32.95 32.67
C LEU A 376 11.88 31.75 33.54
N PHE A 377 12.90 31.99 34.35
CA PHE A 377 13.18 31.25 35.58
C PHE A 377 12.07 31.51 36.59
N THR A 378 11.63 30.49 37.31
CA THR A 378 11.26 30.63 38.73
C THR A 378 11.50 29.32 39.46
N LEU A 379 12.15 29.43 40.61
CA LEU A 379 12.50 28.37 41.52
C LEU A 379 11.28 27.81 42.27
N ALA A 380 11.28 26.51 42.52
CA ALA A 380 11.03 25.88 43.82
C ALA A 380 11.60 24.46 43.82
#